data_AF-W2TEF9-F1
#
_entry.id   AF-W2TEF9-F1
#
_cell.length_a   1.000
_cell.length_b   1.000
_cell.length_c   1.000
_cell.angle_alpha   90.00
_cell.angle_beta   90.00
_cell.angle_gamma   90.00
#
_symmetry.space_group_name_H-M   'P 1'
#
loop_
_entity.id
_entity.type
_entity.pdbx_description
1 polymer ?
#
loop_
_entity_poly.entity_id
_entity_poly.type
_entity_poly.pdbx_seq_one_letter_code
_entity_poly.pdbx_strand_id
1 'polypeptide(L)'
;MEHLNGTWGKNWGPVGTKFFMRDYANFQQTFADADDEFTEPEDNVETTTSAVVEVKHFSDDELKYFLKWPEYDYWAGFVKLRNGTHEGEEHLDRFFFTTGFHGEALCDWNQRGQMLHEWRRVVDNFR
;
A
#
# COMPACT_ATOMS: atom_id res chain seq x y z
N MET A 1 12.72 -33.03 5.90
CA MET A 1 12.56 -31.82 5.05
C MET A 1 11.47 -32.13 4.06
N GLU A 2 10.25 -31.66 4.35
CA GLU A 2 9.08 -31.97 3.53
C GLU A 2 9.09 -31.13 2.26
N HIS A 3 8.86 -31.80 1.14
CA HIS A 3 8.84 -31.23 -0.20
C HIS A 3 7.52 -30.49 -0.41
N LEU A 4 7.55 -29.16 -0.25
CA LEU A 4 6.44 -28.30 -0.66
C LEU A 4 6.40 -28.22 -2.19
N ASN A 5 5.61 -29.09 -2.82
CA ASN A 5 5.14 -28.96 -4.20
C ASN A 5 4.09 -27.83 -4.29
N GLY A 6 4.47 -26.61 -3.90
CA GLY A 6 3.69 -25.39 -4.05
C GLY A 6 4.33 -24.51 -5.11
N THR A 7 3.53 -23.96 -6.01
CA THR A 7 3.96 -22.99 -7.02
C THR A 7 4.39 -21.68 -6.37
N TRP A 8 5.61 -21.68 -5.81
CA TRP A 8 6.28 -20.52 -5.27
C TRP A 8 6.32 -19.42 -6.34
N GLY A 9 5.70 -18.27 -6.04
CA GLY A 9 5.72 -17.09 -6.91
C GLY A 9 4.58 -16.92 -7.91
N LYS A 10 3.69 -17.90 -8.15
CA LYS A 10 2.52 -17.68 -9.03
C LYS A 10 1.49 -16.71 -8.45
N ASN A 11 1.46 -16.56 -7.13
CA ASN A 11 0.54 -15.65 -6.44
C ASN A 11 1.17 -14.28 -6.14
N TRP A 12 2.45 -14.06 -6.46
CA TRP A 12 3.13 -12.77 -6.30
C TRP A 12 2.96 -11.85 -7.52
N GLY A 13 1.74 -11.85 -8.08
CA GLY A 13 1.31 -10.82 -9.02
C GLY A 13 1.16 -9.45 -8.35
N PRO A 14 0.55 -8.46 -9.03
CA PRO A 14 0.32 -7.10 -8.49
C PRO A 14 -0.30 -7.08 -7.08
N VAL A 15 -1.07 -8.10 -6.73
CA VAL A 15 -1.72 -8.29 -5.42
C VAL A 15 -0.71 -8.49 -4.28
N GLY A 16 0.42 -9.16 -4.54
CA GLY A 16 1.43 -9.49 -3.52
C GLY A 16 2.49 -8.42 -3.29
N THR A 17 2.42 -7.28 -3.98
CA THR A 17 3.44 -6.21 -3.90
C THR A 17 2.87 -4.85 -3.52
N LYS A 18 1.54 -4.69 -3.52
CA LYS A 18 0.82 -3.43 -3.26
C LYS A 18 0.07 -3.44 -1.92
N PHE A 19 0.65 -4.01 -0.87
CA PHE A 19 0.00 -4.15 0.44
C PHE A 19 -0.54 -2.83 0.99
N PHE A 20 0.30 -1.78 1.01
CA PHE A 20 -0.11 -0.47 1.48
C PHE A 20 -1.34 0.06 0.71
N MET A 21 -1.31 0.00 -0.62
CA MET A 21 -2.40 0.50 -1.46
C MET A 21 -3.68 -0.31 -1.26
N ARG A 22 -3.57 -1.64 -1.13
CA ARG A 22 -4.71 -2.52 -0.85
C ARG A 22 -5.35 -2.18 0.49
N ASP A 23 -4.54 -2.05 1.53
CA ASP A 23 -5.02 -1.78 2.88
C ASP A 23 -5.63 -0.38 2.99
N TYR A 24 -5.03 0.61 2.31
CA TYR A 24 -5.59 1.96 2.19
C TYR A 24 -6.92 1.96 1.42
N ALA A 25 -7.05 1.18 0.35
CA ALA A 25 -8.30 1.04 -0.39
C ALA A 25 -9.41 0.40 0.46
N ASN A 26 -9.07 -0.63 1.24
CA ASN A 26 -10.01 -1.25 2.18
C ASN A 26 -10.46 -0.27 3.26
N PHE A 27 -9.55 0.53 3.81
CA PHE A 27 -9.88 1.62 4.73
C PHE A 27 -10.83 2.64 4.11
N GLN A 28 -10.65 3.03 2.85
CA GLN A 28 -11.58 3.94 2.17
C GLN A 28 -12.97 3.32 1.99
N GLN A 29 -13.04 2.00 1.80
CA GLN A 29 -14.32 1.31 1.65
C GLN A 29 -15.13 1.29 2.95
N THR A 30 -14.50 1.21 4.12
CA THR A 30 -15.23 1.21 5.40
C THR A 30 -16.02 2.50 5.65
N PHE A 31 -15.64 3.63 5.04
CA PHE A 31 -16.42 4.88 5.11
C PHE A 31 -17.44 4.98 3.98
N ALA A 32 -17.14 4.45 2.80
CA ALA A 32 -18.09 4.42 1.69
C ALA A 32 -19.32 3.55 2.00
N ASP A 33 -19.11 2.43 2.69
CA ASP A 33 -20.17 1.52 3.11
C ASP A 33 -20.93 2.05 4.35
N ALA A 34 -20.47 3.12 5.00
CA ALA A 34 -21.15 3.74 6.15
C ALA A 34 -22.14 4.83 5.71
N ASP A 35 -21.92 5.47 4.56
CA ASP A 35 -22.87 6.40 3.93
C ASP A 35 -23.97 5.68 3.12
N ASP A 36 -23.77 4.40 2.78
CA ASP A 36 -24.78 3.51 2.20
C ASP A 36 -25.42 2.70 3.35
N GLU A 37 -26.69 2.98 3.62
CA GLU A 37 -27.49 2.44 4.72
C GLU A 37 -27.23 0.95 5.04
N PHE A 38 -26.94 0.69 6.33
CA PHE A 38 -26.84 -0.61 7.00
C PHE A 38 -27.61 -1.74 6.27
N THR A 39 -26.91 -2.45 5.40
CA THR A 39 -27.41 -3.71 4.82
C THR A 39 -26.82 -4.83 5.65
N GLU A 40 -27.68 -5.55 6.37
CA GLU A 40 -27.26 -6.69 7.20
C GLU A 40 -26.41 -7.67 6.38
N PRO A 41 -25.28 -8.17 6.91
CA PRO A 41 -24.46 -9.12 6.19
C PRO A 41 -25.23 -10.44 6.11
N GLU A 42 -25.67 -10.84 4.91
CA GLU A 42 -26.09 -12.22 4.71
C GLU A 42 -24.88 -13.14 4.90
N ASP A 43 -25.05 -14.13 5.78
CA ASP A 43 -24.10 -15.19 6.13
C ASP A 43 -23.70 -16.03 4.91
N ASN A 44 -22.76 -15.54 4.10
CA ASN A 44 -22.05 -16.36 3.13
C ASN A 44 -20.56 -16.06 3.22
N VAL A 45 -19.93 -16.64 4.23
CA VAL A 45 -18.47 -16.69 4.40
C VAL A 45 -17.90 -17.64 3.34
N GLU A 46 -17.82 -17.17 2.10
CA GLU A 46 -16.86 -17.69 1.14
C GLU A 46 -15.59 -16.84 1.25
N THR A 47 -14.51 -17.46 1.73
CA THR A 47 -13.15 -16.90 1.66
C THR A 47 -12.70 -16.90 0.20
N THR A 48 -13.33 -16.08 -0.62
CA THR A 48 -12.91 -15.79 -1.99
C THR A 48 -12.17 -14.46 -1.96
N THR A 49 -10.91 -14.51 -2.39
CA THR A 49 -10.01 -13.37 -2.61
C THR A 49 -10.80 -12.14 -3.01
N SER A 50 -10.93 -11.18 -2.09
CA SER A 50 -11.72 -9.96 -2.26
C SER A 50 -11.39 -9.33 -3.61
N ALA A 51 -12.43 -8.87 -4.31
CA ALA A 51 -12.30 -8.05 -5.51
C ALA A 51 -11.19 -7.00 -5.31
N VAL A 52 -10.38 -6.77 -6.35
CA VAL A 52 -9.29 -5.78 -6.28
C VAL A 52 -9.89 -4.41 -5.95
N VAL A 53 -9.84 -4.02 -4.67
CA VAL A 53 -10.32 -2.71 -4.23
C VAL A 53 -9.30 -1.68 -4.71
N GLU A 54 -9.74 -0.79 -5.59
CA GLU A 54 -8.90 0.28 -6.11
C GLU A 54 -8.99 1.51 -5.22
N VAL A 55 -7.84 2.16 -4.99
CA VAL A 55 -7.80 3.44 -4.28
C VAL A 55 -8.53 4.48 -5.13
N LYS A 56 -9.63 5.04 -4.60
CA LYS A 56 -10.46 6.02 -5.33
C LYS A 56 -9.76 7.36 -5.47
N HIS A 57 -9.09 7.80 -4.40
CA HIS A 57 -8.32 9.03 -4.34
C HIS A 57 -7.27 8.95 -3.21
N PHE A 58 -6.33 9.89 -3.17
CA PHE A 58 -5.37 10.01 -2.06
C PHE A 58 -5.58 11.35 -1.35
N SER A 59 -5.60 11.32 -0.01
CA SER A 59 -5.83 12.49 0.84
C SER A 59 -4.90 12.46 2.05
N ASP A 60 -4.19 13.56 2.31
CA ASP A 60 -3.34 13.72 3.49
C ASP A 60 -4.16 13.62 4.79
N ASP A 61 -5.40 14.13 4.75
CA ASP A 61 -6.32 14.06 5.89
C ASP A 61 -6.77 12.64 6.17
N GLU A 62 -7.01 11.82 5.15
CA GLU A 62 -7.36 10.41 5.34
C GLU A 62 -6.15 9.59 5.80
N LEU A 63 -4.96 9.90 5.25
CA LEU A 63 -3.72 9.22 5.57
C LEU A 63 -3.41 9.30 7.07
N LYS A 64 -3.63 10.44 7.72
CA LYS A 64 -3.38 10.58 9.17
C LYS A 64 -4.30 9.70 10.02
N TYR A 65 -5.52 9.44 9.57
CA TYR A 65 -6.46 8.54 10.24
C TYR A 65 -6.12 7.08 9.96
N PHE A 66 -5.82 6.75 8.70
CA PHE A 66 -5.40 5.41 8.29
C PHE A 66 -4.19 4.92 9.11
N LEU A 67 -3.17 5.75 9.29
CA LEU A 67 -1.96 5.39 10.05
C LEU A 67 -2.19 5.25 11.57
N LYS A 68 -3.33 5.72 12.09
CA LYS A 68 -3.71 5.59 13.51
C LYS A 68 -4.76 4.50 13.72
N TRP A 69 -5.25 3.89 12.63
CA TRP A 69 -6.29 2.89 12.66
C TRP A 69 -5.74 1.57 13.24
N PRO A 70 -6.37 0.94 14.25
CA PRO A 70 -5.79 -0.21 14.96
C PRO A 70 -5.37 -1.38 14.04
N GLU A 71 -6.10 -1.61 12.96
CA GLU A 71 -5.86 -2.67 11.99
C GLU A 71 -4.69 -2.38 11.05
N TYR A 72 -4.22 -1.12 10.98
CA TYR A 72 -3.24 -0.62 10.01
C TYR A 72 -2.12 0.20 10.65
N ASP A 73 -2.08 0.34 11.97
CA ASP A 73 -1.17 1.22 12.72
C ASP A 73 0.31 0.89 12.49
N TYR A 74 0.63 -0.36 12.14
CA TYR A 74 1.98 -0.79 11.77
C TYR A 74 2.53 -0.05 10.55
N TRP A 75 1.67 0.50 9.67
CA TRP A 75 2.10 1.35 8.56
C TRP A 75 2.75 2.66 9.04
N ALA A 76 2.45 3.13 10.25
CA ALA A 76 3.14 4.27 10.86
C ALA A 76 4.63 4.01 11.14
N GLY A 77 5.07 2.74 11.10
CA GLY A 77 6.49 2.37 11.09
C GLY A 77 7.20 2.73 9.78
N PHE A 78 6.47 2.74 8.66
CA PHE A 78 7.01 2.92 7.31
C PHE A 78 6.73 4.31 6.73
N VAL A 79 5.65 4.95 7.15
CA VAL A 79 5.23 6.29 6.71
C VAL A 79 5.29 7.25 7.90
N LYS A 80 5.95 8.40 7.72
CA LYS A 80 6.03 9.46 8.72
C LYS A 80 5.40 10.72 8.20
N LEU A 81 4.60 11.33 9.06
CA LEU A 81 4.01 12.64 8.83
C LEU A 81 4.79 13.70 9.61
N ARG A 82 4.85 14.92 9.08
CA ARG A 82 5.31 16.11 9.78
C ARG A 82 4.13 17.03 10.04
N ASN A 83 4.15 17.72 11.16
CA ASN A 83 3.16 18.74 11.45
C ASN A 83 3.30 19.89 10.44
N GLY A 84 2.17 20.38 9.96
CA GLY A 84 2.05 21.56 9.11
C GLY A 84 2.17 22.85 9.90
N THR A 85 1.78 23.94 9.25
CA THR A 85 1.79 25.28 9.83
C THR A 85 0.62 25.51 10.78
N HIS A 86 -0.52 24.88 10.52
CA HIS A 86 -1.72 25.02 11.32
C HIS A 86 -1.96 23.81 12.23
N GLU A 87 -2.70 24.02 13.32
CA GLU A 87 -3.03 22.95 14.26
C GLU A 87 -3.89 21.87 13.57
N GLY A 88 -3.48 20.61 13.68
CA GLY A 88 -4.16 19.46 13.07
C GLY A 88 -3.79 19.19 11.60
N GLU A 89 -2.93 20.02 11.00
CA GLU A 89 -2.35 19.81 9.68
C GLU A 89 -1.16 18.84 9.80
N GLU A 90 -1.20 17.73 9.08
CA GLU A 90 -0.09 16.76 8.99
C GLU A 90 0.16 16.45 7.51
N HIS A 91 1.42 16.55 7.08
CA HIS A 91 1.82 16.26 5.70
C HIS A 91 2.77 15.07 5.64
N LEU A 92 2.76 14.34 4.53
CA LEU A 92 3.75 13.30 4.27
C LEU A 92 5.17 13.87 4.32
N ASP A 93 6.02 13.34 5.20
CA ASP A 93 7.43 13.75 5.34
C ASP A 93 8.36 12.74 4.66
N ARG A 94 8.19 11.46 4.99
CA ARG A 94 9.02 10.37 4.45
C ARG A 94 8.27 9.05 4.48
N PHE A 95 8.62 8.19 3.54
CA PHE A 95 8.10 6.84 3.48
C PHE A 95 9.21 5.86 3.10
N PHE A 96 9.07 4.63 3.55
CA PHE A 96 9.90 3.50 3.16
C PHE A 96 9.03 2.47 2.46
N PHE A 97 9.50 1.98 1.31
CA PHE A 97 8.88 0.86 0.62
C PHE A 97 9.96 -0.09 0.14
N THR A 98 9.61 -1.37 0.09
CA THR A 98 10.42 -2.39 -0.55
C THR A 98 9.78 -2.74 -1.89
N THR A 99 10.61 -2.91 -2.91
CA THR A 99 10.15 -3.44 -4.18
C THR A 99 11.04 -4.62 -4.55
N GLY A 100 10.38 -5.73 -4.89
CA GLY A 100 11.03 -6.90 -5.45
C GLY A 100 10.97 -6.79 -6.96
N PHE A 101 12.10 -6.97 -7.62
CA PHE A 101 12.17 -6.96 -9.07
C PHE A 101 12.68 -8.32 -9.56
N HIS A 102 12.00 -8.84 -10.56
CA HIS A 102 12.29 -10.15 -11.11
C HIS A 102 13.22 -10.02 -12.32
N GLY A 103 14.43 -10.57 -12.25
CA GLY A 103 15.29 -10.73 -13.42
C GLY A 103 16.80 -10.64 -13.12
N GLU A 104 17.60 -11.29 -13.97
CA GLU A 104 19.08 -11.24 -13.99
C GLU A 104 19.61 -9.82 -14.16
N ALA A 105 18.78 -8.93 -14.71
CA ALA A 105 19.01 -7.49 -14.88
C ALA A 105 19.57 -6.79 -13.63
N LEU A 106 19.01 -7.05 -12.45
CA LEU A 106 19.51 -6.46 -11.21
C LEU A 106 20.73 -7.17 -10.63
N CYS A 107 21.28 -8.22 -11.25
CA CYS A 107 22.63 -8.67 -10.90
C CYS A 107 23.69 -7.72 -11.48
N ASP A 108 23.37 -6.98 -12.55
CA ASP A 108 24.25 -5.97 -13.14
C ASP A 108 24.13 -4.63 -12.38
N TRP A 109 25.27 -4.16 -11.87
CA TRP A 109 25.40 -2.86 -11.19
C TRP A 109 25.00 -1.68 -12.08
N ASN A 110 25.22 -1.76 -13.39
CA ASN A 110 24.86 -0.68 -14.30
C ASN A 110 23.34 -0.51 -14.40
N GLN A 111 22.61 -1.63 -14.50
CA GLN A 111 21.16 -1.60 -14.57
C GLN A 111 20.54 -1.14 -13.25
N ARG A 112 21.13 -1.52 -12.10
CA ARG A 112 20.77 -0.94 -10.79
C ARG A 112 20.93 0.59 -10.79
N GLY A 113 22.04 1.09 -11.29
CA GLY A 113 22.33 2.52 -11.37
C GLY A 113 21.32 3.29 -12.23
N GLN A 114 20.98 2.74 -13.40
CA GLN A 114 19.95 3.32 -14.29
C GLN A 114 18.59 3.41 -13.59
N MET A 115 18.14 2.32 -12.95
CA MET A 115 16.87 2.29 -12.22
C MET A 115 16.84 3.32 -11.07
N LEU A 116 17.92 3.43 -10.29
CA LEU A 116 18.01 4.42 -9.21
C LEU A 116 17.96 5.86 -9.73
N HIS A 117 18.55 6.13 -10.90
CA HIS A 117 18.45 7.44 -11.54
C HIS A 117 17.03 7.74 -12.01
N GLU A 118 16.33 6.76 -12.57
CA GLU A 118 14.92 6.92 -12.96
C GLU A 118 14.04 7.20 -11.75
N TRP A 119 14.21 6.47 -10.65
CA TRP A 119 13.45 6.71 -9.42
C TRP A 119 13.75 8.08 -8.83
N ARG A 120 15.03 8.47 -8.76
CA ARG A 120 15.40 9.81 -8.28
C ARG A 120 14.80 10.90 -9.16
N ARG A 121 14.81 10.73 -10.48
CA ARG A 121 14.17 11.67 -11.41
C ARG A 121 12.67 11.82 -11.15
N VAL A 122 11.97 10.73 -10.82
CA VAL A 122 10.55 10.80 -10.45
C VAL A 122 10.37 11.59 -9.15
N VAL A 123 11.16 11.30 -8.11
CA VAL A 123 11.08 12.01 -6.83
C VAL A 123 11.40 13.51 -6.98
N ASP A 124 12.40 13.85 -7.79
CA ASP A 124 12.82 15.23 -8.02
C ASP A 124 11.72 16.09 -8.69
N ASN A 125 10.73 15.47 -9.35
CA ASN A 125 9.59 16.18 -9.94
C ASN A 125 8.51 16.58 -8.93
N PHE A 126 8.50 15.99 -7.72
CA PHE A 126 7.51 16.28 -6.68
C PHE A 126 8.00 17.36 -5.69
N ARG A 127 8.92 18.22 -6.13
CA ARG A 127 9.56 19.25 -5.31
C ARG A 127 8.84 20.59 -5.37
#